data_AF-A0A1H7NYU0-F1
#
_entry.id   AF-A0A1H7NYU0-F1
#
_cell.length_a   1.000
_cell.length_b   1.000
_cell.length_c   1.000
_cell.angle_alpha   90.00
_cell.angle_beta   90.00
_cell.angle_gamma   90.00
#
_symmetry.space_group_name_H-M   'P 1'
#
loop_
_entity.id
_entity.type
_entity.pdbx_description
1 polymer ?
#
loop_
_entity_poly.entity_id
_entity_poly.type
_entity_poly.pdbx_seq_one_letter_code
_entity_poly.pdbx_strand_id
1 'polypeptide(L)' 'MKRITVKEPITGEILSLLAQPEDYNGEQGWRIIGSARDSFVILEKNGSWQVVDDDIHPAIVSAIGRALRTYARYNS' A
#
# COMPACT_ATOMS: atom_id res chain seq x y z
N MET A 1 -7.49 -4.98 -9.08
CA MET A 1 -7.28 -5.29 -7.65
C MET A 1 -6.34 -6.47 -7.49
N LYS A 2 -5.49 -6.43 -6.47
CA LYS A 2 -4.55 -7.49 -6.07
C LYS A 2 -4.66 -7.69 -4.57
N ARG A 3 -4.66 -8.95 -4.11
CA ARG A 3 -4.58 -9.26 -2.69
C ARG A 3 -3.11 -9.33 -2.28
N ILE A 4 -2.76 -8.66 -1.20
CA ILE A 4 -1.43 -8.73 -0.60
C ILE A 4 -1.55 -9.13 0.87
N THR A 5 -0.52 -9.79 1.37
CA THR A 5 -0.39 -10.15 2.78
C THR A 5 0.77 -9.37 3.35
N VAL A 6 0.53 -8.61 4.42
CA VAL A 6 1.52 -7.75 5.04
C VAL A 6 1.59 -8.07 6.53
N LYS A 7 2.79 -8.27 7.05
CA LYS A 7 3.00 -8.33 8.50
C LYS A 7 3.10 -6.90 9.03
N GLU A 8 2.16 -6.52 9.90
CA GLU A 8 2.14 -5.22 10.54
C GLU A 8 3.36 -5.09 11.48
N PRO A 9 4.23 -4.09 11.28
CA PRO A 9 5.51 -4.02 11.98
C PRO A 9 5.42 -3.74 13.49
N ILE A 10 4.36 -3.12 13.99
CA ILE A 10 4.21 -2.73 15.40
C ILE A 10 3.64 -3.89 16.23
N THR A 11 2.52 -4.46 15.79
CA THR A 11 1.78 -5.53 16.48
C THR A 11 2.22 -6.93 16.06
N GLY A 12 2.85 -7.06 14.89
CA GLY A 12 3.20 -8.35 14.31
C GLY A 12 2.03 -9.09 13.66
N GLU A 13 0.83 -8.49 13.61
CA GLU A 13 -0.36 -9.05 13.00
C GLU A 13 -0.16 -9.30 11.49
N ILE A 14 -0.81 -10.33 10.95
CA ILE A 14 -0.82 -10.60 9.52
C ILE A 14 -2.09 -10.01 8.92
N LEU A 15 -1.94 -8.94 8.14
CA LEU A 15 -3.03 -8.24 7.49
C LEU A 15 -3.22 -8.78 6.06
N SER A 16 -4.47 -9.09 5.70
CA SER A 16 -4.86 -9.34 4.31
C SER A 16 -5.48 -8.07 3.74
N LEU A 17 -4.77 -7.44 2.81
CA LEU A 17 -5.17 -6.17 2.22
C LEU A 17 -5.50 -6.36 0.74
N LEU A 18 -6.38 -5.52 0.21
CA LEU A 18 -6.57 -5.38 -1.23
C LEU A 18 -5.87 -4.10 -1.70
N ALA A 19 -5.15 -4.19 -2.81
CA ALA A 19 -4.49 -3.09 -3.46
C ALA A 19 -5.06 -2.89 -4.87
N GLN A 20 -5.40 -1.66 -5.22
CA GLN A 20 -5.92 -1.29 -6.52
C GLN A 20 -5.12 -0.12 -7.08
N PRO A 21 -4.65 -0.17 -8.34
CA PRO A 21 -4.05 1.00 -8.98
C PRO A 21 -5.06 2.16 -8.98
N GLU A 22 -4.60 3.35 -8.62
CA GLU A 22 -5.41 4.56 -8.59
C GLU A 22 -4.64 5.73 -9.17
N ASP A 23 -5.32 6.60 -9.92
CA ASP A 23 -4.80 7.91 -10.27
C ASP A 23 -5.20 8.89 -9.16
N TYR A 24 -4.22 9.44 -8.47
CA TYR A 24 -4.43 10.43 -7.41
C TYR A 24 -3.86 11.78 -7.86
N ASN A 25 -4.73 12.66 -8.34
CA ASN A 25 -4.37 13.98 -8.87
C ASN A 25 -3.31 13.92 -10.00
N GLY A 26 -3.39 12.92 -10.89
CA GLY A 26 -2.42 12.72 -11.97
C GLY A 26 -1.15 11.98 -11.56
N GLU A 27 -1.02 11.57 -10.29
CA GLU A 27 0.06 10.69 -9.81
C GLU A 27 -0.43 9.23 -9.75
N GLN A 28 0.37 8.30 -10.27
CA GLN A 28 0.05 6.88 -10.19
C GLN A 28 0.29 6.33 -8.78
N GLY A 29 -0.78 5.85 -8.16
CA GLY A 29 -0.81 5.31 -6.81
C GLY A 29 -1.45 3.95 -6.68
N TRP A 30 -1.62 3.55 -5.42
CA TRP A 30 -2.36 2.36 -5.02
C TRP A 30 -3.33 2.69 -3.89
N ARG A 31 -4.62 2.43 -4.12
CA ARG A 31 -5.64 2.36 -3.08
C ARG A 31 -5.47 1.04 -2.32
N ILE A 32 -5.22 1.14 -1.02
CA ILE A 32 -5.14 0.03 -0.09
C ILE A 32 -6.45 -0.06 0.67
N ILE A 33 -7.04 -1.25 0.74
CA ILE A 33 -8.35 -1.50 1.36
C ILE A 33 -8.15 -2.58 2.43
N GLY A 34 -8.45 -2.21 3.67
CA GLY A 34 -8.42 -3.08 4.85
C GLY A 34 -9.67 -3.96 4.98
N SER A 35 -9.64 -4.87 5.95
CA SER A 35 -10.76 -5.77 6.25
C SER A 35 -11.95 -5.04 6.88
N ALA A 36 -11.72 -3.90 7.54
CA ALA A 36 -12.74 -3.08 8.19
C ALA A 36 -13.42 -2.09 7.23
N ARG A 37 -13.16 -2.19 5.91
CA ARG A 37 -13.61 -1.24 4.86
C ARG A 37 -13.00 0.17 4.97
N ASP A 38 -12.01 0.33 5.81
CA ASP A 38 -11.05 1.43 5.78
C ASP A 38 -10.20 1.35 4.52
N SER A 39 -9.86 2.49 3.94
CA SER A 39 -8.98 2.55 2.77
C SER A 39 -8.23 3.85 2.67
N PHE A 40 -6.99 3.77 2.19
CA PHE A 40 -6.10 4.92 2.00
C PHE A 40 -5.29 4.76 0.71
N VAL A 41 -4.79 5.85 0.15
CA VAL A 41 -3.93 5.85 -1.04
C VAL A 41 -2.48 5.96 -0.62
N ILE A 42 -1.63 5.16 -1.28
CA ILE A 42 -0.18 5.30 -1.21
C ILE A 42 0.41 5.65 -2.57
N LEU A 43 1.40 6.55 -2.56
CA LEU A 43 2.20 6.94 -3.71
C LEU A 43 3.67 6.60 -3.46
N GLU A 44 4.40 6.23 -4.52
CA GLU A 44 5.85 6.12 -4.46
C GLU A 44 6.48 7.46 -4.87
N LYS A 45 7.12 8.15 -3.92
CA LYS A 45 7.84 9.42 -4.14
C LYS A 45 9.30 9.24 -3.81
N ASN A 46 10.19 9.48 -4.78
CA ASN A 46 11.65 9.37 -4.61
C ASN A 46 12.09 8.01 -4.01
N GLY A 47 11.45 6.91 -4.44
CA GLY A 47 11.75 5.55 -3.95
C GLY A 47 11.23 5.24 -2.55
N SER A 48 10.39 6.10 -1.96
CA SER A 48 9.73 5.89 -0.68
C SER A 48 8.21 5.93 -0.84
N TRP A 49 7.51 5.01 -0.18
CA TRP A 49 6.04 4.97 -0.20
C TRP A 49 5.47 5.90 0.87
N GLN A 50 4.45 6.69 0.51
CA GLN A 50 3.82 7.70 1.38
C GLN A 50 2.31 7.62 1.24
N VAL A 51 1.58 7.81 2.36
CA VAL A 51 0.12 7.95 2.35
C VAL A 51 -0.24 9.40 2.06
N VAL A 52 -1.33 9.65 1.34
CA VAL A 52 -1.69 10.99 0.87
C VAL A 52 -3.09 11.48 1.27
N ASP A 53 -3.93 10.60 1.80
CA ASP A 53 -5.33 10.92 2.17
C ASP A 53 -5.71 10.46 3.59
N ASP A 54 -4.75 9.96 4.37
CA ASP A 54 -4.96 9.47 5.74
C ASP A 54 -3.67 9.56 6.57
N ASP A 55 -3.77 9.43 7.90
CA ASP A 55 -2.64 9.38 8.83
C ASP A 55 -2.33 7.94 9.25
N ILE A 56 -1.48 7.30 8.44
CA ILE A 56 -1.10 5.90 8.60
C ILE A 56 0.38 5.80 8.95
N HIS A 57 0.70 4.96 9.94
CA HIS A 57 2.06 4.84 10.44
C HIS A 57 3.07 4.49 9.32
N PRO A 58 4.17 5.24 9.13
CA PRO A 58 5.08 5.08 7.99
C PRO A 58 5.68 3.65 7.82
N ALA A 59 5.81 2.93 8.93
CA ALA A 59 6.31 1.56 8.92
C ALA A 59 5.36 0.58 8.19
N ILE A 60 4.04 0.68 8.38
CA ILE A 60 3.08 -0.20 7.68
C ILE A 60 3.05 0.14 6.19
N VAL A 61 3.13 1.43 5.84
CA VAL A 61 3.22 1.91 4.44
C VAL A 61 4.43 1.32 3.73
N SER A 62 5.59 1.34 4.39
CA SER A 62 6.82 0.74 3.88
C SER A 62 6.69 -0.76 3.66
N ALA A 63 6.02 -1.47 4.57
CA ALA A 63 5.78 -2.90 4.46
C ALA A 63 4.83 -3.23 3.28
N ILE A 64 3.77 -2.44 3.10
CA ILE A 64 2.86 -2.53 1.96
C ILE A 64 3.60 -2.29 0.64
N GLY A 65 4.40 -1.22 0.56
CA GLY A 65 5.20 -0.90 -0.62
C GLY A 65 6.17 -2.02 -1.02
N ARG A 66 6.80 -2.68 -0.04
CA ARG A 66 7.64 -3.87 -0.28
C ARG A 66 6.83 -5.03 -0.85
N ALA A 67 5.64 -5.30 -0.30
CA ALA A 67 4.75 -6.35 -0.81
C ALA A 67 4.25 -6.05 -2.23
N LEU A 68 4.03 -4.79 -2.59
CA LEU A 68 3.65 -4.37 -3.94
C LEU A 68 4.80 -4.44 -4.94
N ARG A 69 6.03 -4.16 -4.52
CA ARG A 69 7.22 -4.21 -5.40
C ARG A 69 7.44 -5.59 -6.02
N THR A 70 7.08 -6.66 -5.30
CA THR A 70 7.07 -8.03 -5.81
C THR A 70 6.13 -8.22 -7.00
N TYR A 71 5.08 -7.41 -7.12
CA TYR A 71 4.12 -7.47 -8.23
C TYR A 71 4.41 -6.45 -9.34
N ALA A 72 5.03 -5.31 -9.02
CA ALA A 72 5.42 -4.30 -10.00
C ALA A 72 6.53 -4.76 -10.97
N ARG A 73 7.37 -5.73 -10.56
CA ARG A 73 8.48 -6.26 -11.38
C ARG A 73 8.08 -7.29 -12.45
N TYR A 74 6.84 -7.76 -12.47
CA TYR A 74 6.40 -8.81 -13.42
C TYR A 74 5.63 -8.28 -14.64
N ASN A 75 5.64 -6.97 -14.89
CA ASN A 75 4.95 -6.34 -16.03
C ASN A 75 5.92 -5.72 -17.06
N SER A 76 7.18 -6.17 -17.09
CA SER A 76 8.19 -5.80 -18.09
C SER A 76 8.47 -6.94 -19.06
#